data_AF-A0AAE6KWB5-F1
#
_entry.id   AF-A0AAE6KWB5-F1
#
_cell.length_a   1.000
_cell.length_b   1.000
_cell.length_c   1.000
_cell.angle_alpha   90.00
_cell.angle_beta   90.00
_cell.angle_gamma   90.00
#
_symmetry.space_group_name_H-M   'P 1'
#
loop_
_entity.id
_entity.type
_entity.pdbx_description
1 polymer ?
#
loop_
_entity_poly.entity_id
_entity_poly.type
_entity_poly.pdbx_seq_one_letter_code
_entity_poly.pdbx_strand_id
1 'polypeptide(L)'
;MGSFQQFLTDKNIPSEKLLRLSRQLESYGSEGRTLLKKRSARRRDKDTQGKGYESLSIGKPKSGRGISTQQLQAALGDLPLTASVRGKLVRAVNAVLGKQGGSPVDAPALFGASPVRRGATAKKSAS
;
A
#
# COMPACT_ATOMS: atom_id res chain seq x y z
N MET A 1 -14.50 -13.18 14.00
CA MET A 1 -13.73 -12.39 13.01
C MET A 1 -14.75 -11.69 12.12
N GLY A 2 -14.82 -10.35 12.18
CA GLY A 2 -15.79 -9.57 11.39
C GLY A 2 -15.30 -9.27 9.98
N SER A 3 -16.21 -8.84 9.10
CA SER A 3 -15.88 -8.33 7.77
C SER A 3 -15.13 -7.00 7.87
N PHE A 4 -14.44 -6.61 6.79
CA PHE A 4 -13.78 -5.31 6.73
C PHE A 4 -14.79 -4.16 6.91
N GLN A 5 -15.98 -4.30 6.34
CA GLN A 5 -17.07 -3.33 6.50
C GLN A 5 -17.51 -3.20 7.96
N GLN A 6 -17.70 -4.32 8.67
CA GLN A 6 -18.09 -4.29 10.09
C GLN A 6 -17.06 -3.52 10.93
N PHE A 7 -15.77 -3.78 10.69
CA PHE A 7 -14.69 -3.07 11.39
C PHE A 7 -14.77 -1.55 11.20
N LEU A 8 -15.06 -1.09 9.97
CA LEU A 8 -15.18 0.34 9.69
C LEU A 8 -16.38 0.96 10.41
N THR A 9 -17.51 0.26 10.45
CA THR A 9 -18.70 0.70 11.18
C THR A 9 -18.42 0.78 12.68
N ASP A 10 -17.83 -0.26 13.27
CA ASP A 10 -17.53 -0.32 14.71
C ASP A 10 -16.58 0.80 15.16
N LYS A 11 -15.62 1.16 14.30
CA LYS A 11 -14.65 2.23 14.55
C LYS A 11 -15.08 3.60 14.03
N ASN A 12 -16.31 3.72 13.50
CA ASN A 12 -16.84 4.95 12.92
C ASN A 12 -15.88 5.57 11.89
N ILE A 13 -15.30 4.74 11.02
CA ILE A 13 -14.35 5.15 9.99
C ILE A 13 -15.09 5.27 8.65
N PRO A 14 -15.30 6.49 8.13
CA PRO A 14 -15.92 6.66 6.83
C PRO A 14 -14.99 6.16 5.71
N SER A 15 -15.55 5.40 4.78
CA SER A 15 -14.81 4.74 3.70
C SER A 15 -14.13 5.74 2.74
N GLU A 16 -14.76 6.90 2.48
CA GLU A 16 -14.19 7.99 1.67
C GLU A 16 -12.91 8.57 2.28
N LYS A 17 -12.84 8.62 3.62
CA LYS A 17 -11.64 9.09 4.33
C LYS A 17 -10.47 8.17 4.07
N LEU A 18 -10.70 6.86 3.93
CA LEU A 18 -9.65 5.90 3.58
C LEU A 18 -9.12 6.11 2.15
N LEU A 19 -9.99 6.40 1.18
CA LEU A 19 -9.56 6.74 -0.19
C LEU A 19 -8.62 7.93 -0.20
N ARG A 20 -9.05 9.04 0.43
CA ARG A 20 -8.26 10.27 0.50
C ARG A 20 -6.94 10.05 1.24
N LEU A 21 -6.99 9.41 2.40
CA LEU A 21 -5.81 9.20 3.24
C LEU A 21 -4.81 8.25 2.59
N SER A 22 -5.29 7.19 1.95
CA SER A 22 -4.44 6.28 1.19
C SER A 22 -3.71 7.01 0.06
N ARG A 23 -4.38 7.89 -0.69
CA ARG A 23 -3.73 8.73 -1.72
C ARG A 23 -2.64 9.62 -1.13
N GLN A 24 -2.89 10.23 0.02
CA GLN A 24 -1.92 11.10 0.69
C GLN A 24 -0.69 10.32 1.19
N LEU A 25 -0.91 9.20 1.90
CA LEU A 25 0.15 8.38 2.49
C LEU A 25 1.03 7.68 1.46
N GLU A 26 0.43 7.24 0.35
CA GLU A 26 1.14 6.55 -0.73
C GLU A 26 1.75 7.50 -1.75
N SER A 27 1.45 8.81 -1.66
CA SER A 27 2.06 9.81 -2.52
C SER A 27 3.58 9.80 -2.36
N TYR A 28 4.30 10.14 -3.42
CA TYR A 28 5.76 10.14 -3.39
C TYR A 28 6.34 11.13 -2.37
N GLY A 29 5.63 12.22 -2.07
CA GLY A 29 6.21 13.37 -1.36
C GLY A 29 7.39 14.01 -2.11
N SER A 30 8.09 14.92 -1.46
CA SER A 30 9.32 15.54 -1.97
C SER A 30 10.47 14.54 -2.09
N GLU A 31 10.64 13.70 -1.07
CA GLU A 31 11.71 12.69 -1.00
C GLU A 31 11.56 11.64 -2.11
N GLY A 32 10.36 11.08 -2.30
CA GLY A 32 10.11 10.09 -3.34
C GLY A 32 10.29 10.68 -4.75
N ARG A 33 9.93 11.96 -4.97
CA ARG A 33 10.23 12.66 -6.23
C ARG A 33 11.73 12.81 -6.46
N THR A 34 12.48 13.09 -5.39
CA THR A 34 13.95 13.16 -5.45
C THR A 34 14.55 11.80 -5.80
N LEU A 35 14.07 10.72 -5.19
CA LEU A 35 14.49 9.35 -5.54
C LEU A 35 14.16 8.99 -6.98
N LEU A 36 13.00 9.39 -7.51
CA LEU A 36 12.64 9.19 -8.92
C LEU A 36 13.62 9.91 -9.85
N LYS A 37 13.96 11.18 -9.53
CA LYS A 37 14.96 11.95 -10.28
C LYS A 37 16.33 11.27 -10.25
N LYS A 38 16.82 10.85 -9.07
CA LYS A 38 18.08 10.10 -8.92
C LYS A 38 18.08 8.80 -9.73
N ARG A 39 17.00 8.03 -9.68
CA ARG A 39 16.85 6.78 -10.48
C ARG A 39 16.78 7.04 -11.98
N SER A 40 16.24 8.18 -12.42
CA SER A 40 16.22 8.59 -13.82
C SER A 40 17.59 9.07 -14.28
N ALA A 41 18.30 9.85 -13.46
CA ALA A 41 19.66 10.31 -13.73
C ALA A 41 20.61 9.13 -13.90
N ARG A 42 20.59 8.17 -12.96
CA ARG A 42 21.39 6.93 -13.03
C ARG A 42 21.14 6.10 -14.29
N ARG A 43 19.97 6.19 -14.90
CA ARG A 43 19.64 5.48 -16.14
C ARG A 43 20.12 6.19 -17.40
N ARG A 44 20.44 7.48 -17.31
CA ARG A 44 20.85 8.32 -18.45
C ARG A 44 22.34 8.66 -18.46
N ASP A 45 22.95 8.71 -17.29
CA ASP A 45 24.36 9.02 -17.11
C ASP A 45 25.24 7.79 -17.32
N LYS A 46 26.24 7.92 -18.19
CA LYS A 46 27.14 6.85 -18.63
C LYS A 46 27.99 6.31 -17.48
N ASP A 47 28.36 7.18 -16.53
CA ASP A 47 29.24 6.82 -15.40
C ASP A 47 28.50 6.04 -14.30
N THR A 48 27.16 6.08 -14.32
CA THR A 48 26.31 5.45 -13.30
C THR A 48 25.40 4.35 -13.86
N GLN A 49 25.29 4.21 -15.18
CA GLN A 49 24.47 3.20 -15.86
C GLN A 49 24.82 1.75 -15.54
N GLY A 50 26.07 1.46 -15.12
CA GLY A 50 26.50 0.12 -14.69
C GLY A 50 26.41 -0.13 -13.18
N LYS A 51 26.20 0.91 -12.36
CA LYS A 51 26.26 0.80 -10.89
C LYS A 51 24.91 0.37 -10.30
N GLY A 52 24.94 -0.52 -9.30
CA GLY A 52 23.76 -0.90 -8.52
C GLY A 52 23.07 0.31 -7.88
N TYR A 53 21.77 0.21 -7.60
CA TYR A 53 21.07 1.31 -6.93
C TYR A 53 21.55 1.48 -5.49
N GLU A 54 21.97 0.39 -4.87
CA GLU A 54 22.46 0.26 -3.51
C GLU A 54 23.81 0.96 -3.34
N SER A 55 24.74 0.79 -4.30
CA SER A 55 26.06 1.44 -4.27
C SER A 55 25.99 2.96 -4.48
N LEU A 56 24.88 3.45 -5.02
CA LEU A 56 24.60 4.88 -5.19
C LEU A 56 23.67 5.42 -4.09
N SER A 57 23.32 4.60 -3.10
CA SER A 57 22.38 4.92 -2.03
C SER A 57 21.02 5.43 -2.56
N ILE A 58 20.55 4.86 -3.67
CA ILE A 58 19.28 5.23 -4.33
C ILE A 58 18.18 4.22 -3.97
N GLY A 59 17.45 4.50 -2.89
CA GLY A 59 16.29 3.72 -2.46
C GLY A 59 15.15 3.67 -3.49
N LYS A 60 14.23 2.70 -3.31
CA LYS A 60 13.00 2.61 -4.11
C LYS A 60 11.95 3.58 -3.55
N PRO A 61 11.40 4.50 -4.37
CA PRO A 61 10.32 5.36 -3.91
C PRO A 61 9.07 4.53 -3.61
N LYS A 62 8.19 5.08 -2.77
CA LYS A 62 6.84 4.53 -2.52
C LYS A 62 6.05 4.36 -3.83
N SER A 63 4.93 3.64 -3.78
CA SER A 63 4.11 3.36 -4.99
C SER A 63 3.62 4.61 -5.71
N GLY A 64 3.48 5.75 -5.02
CA GLY A 64 2.92 6.99 -5.57
C GLY A 64 1.40 6.96 -5.79
N ARG A 65 0.76 5.81 -5.61
CA ARG A 65 -0.64 5.55 -5.95
C ARG A 65 -1.38 5.01 -4.74
N GLY A 66 -2.39 5.72 -4.27
CA GLY A 66 -3.32 5.23 -3.25
C GLY A 66 -4.20 4.08 -3.77
N ILE A 67 -5.11 3.61 -2.93
CA ILE A 67 -6.16 2.67 -3.33
C ILE A 67 -7.17 3.35 -4.28
N SER A 68 -7.75 2.56 -5.17
CA SER A 68 -8.86 2.98 -6.03
C SER A 68 -10.22 2.73 -5.36
N THR A 69 -11.27 3.36 -5.88
CA THR A 69 -12.66 3.12 -5.48
C THR A 69 -13.05 1.65 -5.66
N GLN A 70 -12.71 1.05 -6.79
CA GLN A 70 -12.98 -0.37 -7.05
C GLN A 70 -12.30 -1.29 -6.02
N GLN A 71 -11.07 -0.99 -5.63
CA GLN A 71 -10.35 -1.76 -4.60
C GLN A 71 -10.97 -1.59 -3.22
N LEU A 72 -11.47 -0.39 -2.89
CA LEU A 72 -12.20 -0.17 -1.65
C LEU A 72 -13.54 -0.93 -1.65
N GLN A 73 -14.30 -0.89 -2.74
CA GLN A 73 -15.55 -1.63 -2.86
C GLN A 73 -15.32 -3.15 -2.76
N ALA A 74 -14.25 -3.65 -3.39
CA ALA A 74 -13.84 -5.04 -3.23
C ALA A 74 -13.47 -5.37 -1.77
N ALA A 75 -12.84 -4.46 -1.04
CA ALA A 75 -12.58 -4.63 0.39
C ALA A 75 -13.87 -4.69 1.21
N LEU A 76 -14.83 -3.81 0.93
CA LEU A 76 -16.12 -3.76 1.63
C LEU A 76 -16.96 -5.03 1.39
N GLY A 77 -16.90 -5.60 0.18
CA GLY A 77 -17.55 -6.87 -0.15
C GLY A 77 -16.73 -8.13 0.17
N ASP A 78 -15.67 -8.01 0.99
CA ASP A 78 -14.74 -9.09 1.38
C ASP A 78 -14.13 -9.89 0.20
N LEU A 79 -14.09 -9.29 -0.98
CA LEU A 79 -13.56 -9.90 -2.19
C LEU A 79 -12.04 -10.06 -2.12
N PRO A 80 -11.46 -11.03 -2.87
CA PRO A 80 -10.03 -11.27 -2.84
C PRO A 80 -9.20 -10.06 -3.29
N LEU A 81 -8.39 -9.52 -2.37
CA LEU A 81 -7.49 -8.39 -2.63
C LEU A 81 -6.04 -8.84 -2.72
N THR A 82 -5.24 -8.12 -3.51
CA THR A 82 -3.78 -8.34 -3.55
C THR A 82 -3.14 -7.88 -2.24
N ALA A 83 -1.99 -8.49 -1.89
CA ALA A 83 -1.27 -8.14 -0.66
C ALA A 83 -0.88 -6.66 -0.60
N SER A 84 -0.54 -6.05 -1.74
CA SER A 84 -0.19 -4.63 -1.82
C SER A 84 -1.37 -3.73 -1.48
N VAL A 85 -2.59 -4.08 -1.92
CA VAL A 85 -3.82 -3.33 -1.62
C VAL A 85 -4.18 -3.49 -0.15
N ARG A 86 -4.11 -4.72 0.41
CA ARG A 86 -4.35 -4.96 1.84
C ARG A 86 -3.38 -4.14 2.71
N GLY A 87 -2.10 -4.10 2.36
CA GLY A 87 -1.11 -3.27 3.07
C GLY A 87 -1.40 -1.77 3.01
N LYS A 88 -1.91 -1.27 1.88
CA LYS A 88 -2.32 0.15 1.75
C LYS A 88 -3.54 0.47 2.62
N LEU A 89 -4.52 -0.43 2.66
CA LEU A 89 -5.70 -0.31 3.51
C LEU A 89 -5.33 -0.33 4.99
N VAL A 90 -4.48 -1.27 5.42
CA VAL A 90 -3.96 -1.34 6.80
C VAL A 90 -3.27 -0.02 7.19
N ARG A 91 -2.38 0.52 6.34
CA ARG A 91 -1.72 1.80 6.61
C ARG A 91 -2.72 2.95 6.73
N ALA A 92 -3.73 2.99 5.86
CA ALA A 92 -4.77 4.02 5.93
C ALA A 92 -5.61 3.89 7.21
N VAL A 93 -6.03 2.68 7.58
CA VAL A 93 -6.78 2.42 8.82
C VAL A 93 -5.95 2.80 10.04
N ASN A 94 -4.71 2.34 10.14
CA ASN A 94 -3.83 2.64 11.28
C ASN A 94 -3.54 4.15 11.41
N ALA A 95 -3.45 4.87 10.30
CA ALA A 95 -3.31 6.32 10.33
C ALA A 95 -4.59 7.04 10.81
N VAL A 96 -5.79 6.44 10.64
CA VAL A 96 -7.02 6.96 11.24
C VAL A 96 -7.06 6.61 12.73
N LEU A 97 -6.79 5.35 13.08
CA LEU A 97 -6.79 4.87 14.47
C LEU A 97 -5.79 5.63 15.34
N GLY A 98 -4.57 5.87 14.84
CA GLY A 98 -3.56 6.66 15.56
C GLY A 98 -4.02 8.09 15.87
N LYS A 99 -4.86 8.70 15.01
CA LYS A 99 -5.47 10.02 15.30
C LYS A 99 -6.61 9.94 16.31
N GLN A 100 -7.24 8.77 16.43
CA GLN A 100 -8.31 8.49 17.39
C GLN A 100 -7.77 7.93 18.72
N GLY A 101 -6.44 7.77 18.86
CA GLY A 101 -5.83 7.14 20.04
C GLY A 101 -6.00 5.63 20.12
N GLY A 102 -6.41 4.97 19.03
CA GLY A 102 -6.59 3.52 18.96
C GLY A 102 -5.30 2.76 18.66
N SER A 103 -5.26 1.48 19.06
CA SER A 103 -4.15 0.58 18.76
C SER A 103 -4.06 0.24 17.26
N PRO A 104 -2.83 0.07 16.72
CA PRO A 104 -2.64 -0.36 15.34
C PRO A 104 -3.20 -1.79 15.15
N VAL A 105 -3.72 -2.04 13.95
CA VAL A 105 -4.26 -3.34 13.54
C VAL A 105 -3.50 -3.90 12.34
N ASP A 106 -3.47 -5.23 12.24
CA ASP A 106 -2.83 -5.95 11.15
C ASP A 106 -3.82 -6.46 10.11
N ALA A 107 -3.30 -6.89 8.95
CA ALA A 107 -4.12 -7.42 7.87
C ALA A 107 -5.01 -8.62 8.26
N PRO A 108 -4.60 -9.58 9.13
CA PRO A 108 -5.50 -10.64 9.58
C PRO A 108 -6.67 -10.11 10.41
N ALA A 109 -6.46 -9.06 11.21
CA ALA A 109 -7.51 -8.45 12.01
C ALA A 109 -8.54 -7.70 11.16
N LEU A 110 -8.11 -7.09 10.04
CA LEU A 110 -8.98 -6.31 9.16
C LEU A 110 -9.77 -7.13 8.14
N PHE A 111 -9.22 -8.25 7.70
CA PHE A 111 -9.74 -9.00 6.55
C PHE A 111 -10.07 -10.46 6.89
N GLY A 112 -9.78 -10.91 8.12
CA GLY A 112 -10.06 -12.27 8.58
C GLY A 112 -9.60 -13.35 7.61
N ALA A 113 -10.55 -14.23 7.24
CA ALA A 113 -10.33 -15.35 6.32
C ALA A 113 -10.41 -14.96 4.83
N SER A 114 -10.63 -13.68 4.48
CA SER A 114 -10.69 -13.28 3.07
C SER A 114 -9.39 -13.64 2.34
N PRO A 115 -9.46 -14.37 1.21
CA PRO A 115 -8.28 -14.89 0.55
C PRO A 115 -7.43 -13.77 -0.06
N VAL A 116 -6.11 -13.91 0.02
CA VAL A 116 -5.19 -13.01 -0.69
C VAL A 116 -5.18 -13.39 -2.17
N ARG A 117 -5.54 -12.44 -3.04
CA ARG A 117 -5.40 -12.62 -4.49
C ARG A 117 -3.91 -12.67 -4.85
N ARG A 118 -3.41 -13.87 -5.14
CA ARG A 118 -2.07 -14.07 -5.72
C ARG A 118 -2.13 -13.80 -7.22
N GLY A 119 -1.20 -12.99 -7.73
CA GLY A 119 -1.10 -12.73 -9.17
C GLY A 119 -0.64 -13.97 -9.94
N ALA A 120 -0.91 -14.01 -11.25
CA ALA A 120 -0.56 -15.14 -12.12
C ALA A 120 0.95 -15.49 -12.16
N THR A 121 1.82 -14.58 -11.71
CA THR A 121 3.27 -14.81 -11.61
C THR A 121 3.72 -15.63 -10.39
N ALA A 122 2.83 -15.92 -9.44
CA ALA A 122 3.16 -16.72 -8.25
C ALA A 122 3.37 -18.22 -8.53
N LYS A 123 3.28 -18.65 -9.80
CA LYS A 123 3.42 -20.06 -10.21
C LYS A 123 4.83 -20.47 -10.66
N LYS A 124 5.86 -19.62 -10.48
CA LYS A 124 7.22 -19.85 -11.03
C LYS A 124 8.37 -19.83 -10.01
N SER A 125 8.09 -20.20 -8.77
CA SER A 125 9.13 -20.44 -7.77
C SER A 125 8.70 -21.60 -6.85
N ALA A 126 8.55 -22.76 -7.49
CA ALA A 126 8.50 -24.07 -6.86
C ALA A 126 9.11 -25.03 -7.89
N SER A 127 10.44 -25.02 -7.96
CA SER A 127 11.28 -25.98 -8.66
C SER A 127 12.54 -26.12 -7.83
#